data_AF-A0A918WC50-F1
#
_entry.id   AF-A0A918WC50-F1
#
_cell.length_a   1.000
_cell.length_b   1.000
_cell.length_c   1.000
_cell.angle_alpha   90.00
_cell.angle_beta   90.00
_cell.angle_gamma   90.00
#
_symmetry.space_group_name_H-M   'P 1'
#
loop_
_entity.id
_entity.type
_entity.pdbx_description
1 polymer ?
#
loop_
_entity_poly.entity_id
_entity_poly.type
_entity_poly.pdbx_seq_one_letter_code
_entity_poly.pdbx_strand_id
1 'polypeptide(L)'
;MRASLASTIAVACAAALALPVTLAAPAAATARPAATVPPPQRDEPPGSTRSLPLGPLDGPTARAFGTAADPSRAQGLTRRDVRPFSLVGVVWDDPEAVLRGTVQVRTRATADGSWSPWQDVETHNEEHGADPATAEGTARTLRGSTAPLWVGDSDGVEVRVRAADPGEETGHGTEEGAVAGDGGARTAPLPAGLRLELVDPGADPETGTDAAPAAPGARTAAASAALDAAAERAASAVNRAYAPEGATVIEAEPDRTAPVGVRAAAAKKQPFIGPRPRIVTRKGWGADERMREKTFVYTKTIKAAFVHHSATGNNYTCAQAPSVLRSIYRYHVKSSGWRDFGYNFAVDKCGTIYEGRAGGVGKPVLGAHTLGFNTNSMGVVVLGTFTNSTPPAAAVTAVSRLTAWKLGLHGINPEGTQTLVSGGGNRYKKGSKVRFHTIAGHRDGFATDCPGGRLYGKLGTARASSAKYQGRR
;
A
#
# COMPACT_ATOMS: atom_id res chain seq x y z
N MET A 1 48.90 59.69 -34.35
CA MET A 1 50.03 60.05 -33.47
C MET A 1 50.23 58.86 -32.53
N ARG A 2 51.25 58.00 -32.70
CA ARG A 2 52.62 58.12 -32.11
C ARG A 2 52.53 58.46 -30.60
N ALA A 3 53.16 57.77 -29.65
CA ALA A 3 54.19 56.74 -29.66
C ALA A 3 54.27 56.04 -28.27
N SER A 4 55.07 54.97 -28.27
CA SER A 4 55.37 53.97 -27.23
C SER A 4 56.33 54.40 -26.10
N LEU A 5 56.60 53.43 -25.19
CA LEU A 5 57.82 53.18 -24.35
C LEU A 5 57.86 53.87 -22.95
N ALA A 6 58.33 53.28 -21.84
CA ALA A 6 59.15 52.06 -21.60
C ALA A 6 59.07 51.55 -20.12
N SER A 7 59.27 50.23 -19.97
CA SER A 7 60.17 49.46 -19.08
C SER A 7 60.29 49.61 -17.54
N THR A 8 60.17 48.43 -16.90
CA THR A 8 61.01 47.79 -15.84
C THR A 8 60.98 48.41 -14.42
N ILE A 9 61.03 47.70 -13.28
CA ILE A 9 61.86 46.55 -12.84
C ILE A 9 61.10 45.80 -11.74
N ALA A 10 61.15 44.45 -11.75
CA ALA A 10 60.69 43.61 -10.65
C ALA A 10 61.83 43.35 -9.65
N VAL A 11 61.57 43.53 -8.35
CA VAL A 11 62.44 43.12 -7.25
C VAL A 11 61.73 42.03 -6.46
N ALA A 12 62.31 40.83 -6.48
CA ALA A 12 61.89 39.69 -5.67
C ALA A 12 62.71 39.66 -4.37
N CYS A 13 62.04 39.78 -3.22
CA CYS A 13 62.63 39.49 -1.92
C CYS A 13 62.37 38.03 -1.55
N ALA A 14 63.43 37.23 -1.52
CA ALA A 14 63.42 35.86 -1.02
C ALA A 14 63.57 35.86 0.51
N ALA A 15 62.61 35.27 1.22
CA ALA A 15 62.76 34.88 2.62
C ALA A 15 63.00 33.37 2.66
N ALA A 16 64.20 32.97 3.10
CA ALA A 16 64.57 31.58 3.30
C ALA A 16 63.98 31.08 4.64
N LEU A 17 63.04 30.13 4.57
CA LEU A 17 62.67 29.29 5.71
C LEU A 17 63.30 27.92 5.52
N ALA A 18 64.23 27.57 6.41
CA ALA A 18 64.80 26.24 6.50
C ALA A 18 63.77 25.29 7.16
N LEU A 19 63.35 24.26 6.41
CA LEU A 19 62.60 23.12 6.93
C LEU A 19 63.58 21.97 7.21
N PRO A 20 63.50 21.29 8.37
CA PRO A 20 64.27 20.08 8.60
C PRO A 20 63.70 18.93 7.76
N VAL A 21 64.55 18.27 6.99
CA VAL A 21 64.24 17.02 6.30
C VAL A 21 64.21 15.91 7.34
N THR A 22 63.01 15.49 7.75
CA THR A 22 62.83 14.20 8.42
C THR A 22 62.56 13.14 7.36
N LEU A 23 63.47 12.16 7.25
CA LEU A 23 63.25 10.94 6.49
C LEU A 23 62.12 10.15 7.17
N ALA A 24 60.91 10.23 6.61
CA ALA A 24 59.82 9.34 6.98
C ALA A 24 60.15 7.93 6.44
N ALA A 25 60.36 6.98 7.35
CA ALA A 25 60.37 5.56 7.04
C ALA A 25 59.01 5.17 6.41
N PRO A 26 58.96 4.21 5.46
CA PRO A 26 57.69 3.75 4.92
C PRO A 26 56.91 3.11 6.07
N ALA A 27 55.76 3.68 6.42
CA ALA A 27 54.83 3.03 7.31
C ALA A 27 54.42 1.70 6.68
N ALA A 28 54.72 0.60 7.35
CA ALA A 28 54.20 -0.71 6.99
C ALA A 28 52.68 -0.59 6.88
N ALA A 29 52.14 -0.85 5.70
CA ALA A 29 50.71 -0.90 5.47
C ALA A 29 50.12 -1.99 6.37
N THR A 30 49.52 -1.58 7.48
CA THR A 30 48.65 -2.46 8.27
C THR A 30 47.44 -2.76 7.38
N ALA A 31 47.41 -3.98 6.85
CA ALA A 31 46.26 -4.49 6.13
C ALA A 31 45.00 -4.23 6.98
N ARG A 32 44.03 -3.50 6.41
CA ARG A 32 42.69 -3.42 6.98
C ARG A 32 42.24 -4.86 7.26
N PRO A 33 41.72 -5.20 8.46
CA PRO A 33 41.10 -6.49 8.65
C PRO A 33 40.04 -6.62 7.54
N ALA A 34 40.17 -7.66 6.74
CA ALA A 34 39.22 -7.97 5.70
C ALA A 34 37.83 -7.90 6.33
N ALA A 35 36.95 -7.06 5.76
CA ALA A 35 35.57 -7.02 6.18
C ALA A 35 35.08 -8.47 6.14
N THR A 36 34.71 -9.00 7.30
CA THR A 36 34.16 -10.34 7.41
C THR A 36 32.89 -10.33 6.57
N VAL A 37 32.98 -10.86 5.34
CA VAL A 37 31.82 -11.09 4.49
C VAL A 37 30.91 -11.97 5.34
N PRO A 38 29.70 -11.50 5.71
CA PRO A 38 28.77 -12.34 6.43
C PRO A 38 28.60 -13.64 5.63
N PRO A 39 28.48 -14.80 6.28
CA PRO A 39 28.21 -16.03 5.55
C PRO A 39 27.02 -15.80 4.61
N PRO A 40 27.00 -16.37 3.39
CA PRO A 40 25.89 -16.20 2.45
C PRO A 40 24.59 -16.49 3.21
N GLN A 41 23.82 -15.43 3.44
CA GLN A 41 22.55 -15.55 4.13
C GLN A 41 21.70 -16.40 3.21
N ARG A 42 21.28 -17.58 3.68
CA ARG A 42 20.49 -18.55 2.90
C ARG A 42 19.50 -17.81 2.01
N ASP A 43 19.58 -18.04 0.71
CA ASP A 43 18.65 -17.50 -0.28
C ASP A 43 17.23 -17.87 0.16
N GLU A 44 16.56 -16.89 0.76
CA GLU A 44 15.14 -17.00 1.06
C GLU A 44 14.42 -16.88 -0.29
N PRO A 45 13.38 -17.69 -0.56
CA PRO A 45 12.68 -17.61 -1.84
C PRO A 45 12.25 -16.17 -2.14
N PRO A 46 12.28 -15.73 -3.41
CA PRO A 46 11.81 -14.39 -3.79
C PRO A 46 10.45 -14.08 -3.17
N GLY A 47 10.33 -12.91 -2.56
CA GLY A 47 9.14 -12.52 -1.82
C GLY A 47 9.22 -12.93 -0.35
N SER A 48 9.61 -11.98 0.49
CA SER A 48 9.77 -12.18 1.93
C SER A 48 9.30 -10.98 2.73
N THR A 49 9.04 -11.21 4.01
CA THR A 49 8.74 -10.16 4.99
C THR A 49 9.74 -10.27 6.11
N ARG A 50 10.47 -9.20 6.39
CA ARG A 50 11.42 -9.13 7.51
C ARG A 50 10.91 -8.14 8.55
N SER A 51 10.67 -8.63 9.76
CA SER A 51 10.25 -7.84 10.91
C SER A 51 11.46 -7.47 11.77
N LEU A 52 11.69 -6.19 12.01
CA LEU A 52 12.80 -5.67 12.81
C LEU A 52 12.24 -4.94 14.05
N PRO A 53 12.55 -5.38 15.29
CA PRO A 53 12.08 -4.69 16.48
C PRO A 53 12.62 -3.26 16.55
N LEU A 54 11.75 -2.31 16.90
CA LEU A 54 12.16 -0.95 17.20
C LEU A 54 12.64 -0.86 18.64
N GLY A 55 13.73 -0.13 18.84
CA GLY A 55 14.30 0.13 20.16
C GLY A 55 14.36 1.62 20.46
N PRO A 56 14.75 2.00 21.69
CA PRO A 56 15.06 3.39 22.02
C PRO A 56 16.06 3.97 21.00
N LEU A 57 15.84 5.22 20.56
CA LEU A 57 16.81 5.92 19.72
C LEU A 57 17.92 6.51 20.60
N ASP A 58 19.06 5.81 20.69
CA ASP A 58 20.27 6.33 21.35
C ASP A 58 21.24 6.98 20.34
N GLY A 59 21.98 8.01 20.76
CA GLY A 59 23.12 8.58 20.01
C GLY A 59 22.92 9.98 19.39
N PRO A 60 23.75 10.39 18.39
CA PRO A 60 23.70 11.74 17.79
C PRO A 60 22.35 12.11 17.17
N THR A 61 21.59 11.12 16.73
CA THR A 61 20.19 11.26 16.33
C THR A 61 19.31 11.71 17.49
N ALA A 62 19.50 11.22 18.72
CA ALA A 62 18.78 11.71 19.90
C ALA A 62 19.07 13.19 20.22
N ARG A 63 20.31 13.67 19.96
CA ARG A 63 20.70 15.07 20.21
C ARG A 63 20.06 16.08 19.26
N ALA A 64 19.63 15.65 18.06
CA ALA A 64 18.86 16.49 17.16
C ALA A 64 17.41 16.75 17.66
N PHE A 65 16.99 16.12 18.77
CA PHE A 65 15.59 16.07 19.21
C PHE A 65 15.32 16.51 20.66
N GLY A 66 16.26 17.21 21.31
CA GLY A 66 15.98 17.98 22.53
C GLY A 66 15.54 17.22 23.79
N THR A 67 15.37 15.90 23.75
CA THR A 67 15.03 15.06 24.91
C THR A 67 15.70 13.69 24.80
N ALA A 68 16.19 13.17 25.94
CA ALA A 68 16.78 11.84 26.03
C ALA A 68 15.70 10.75 26.15
N ALA A 69 15.88 9.68 25.37
CA ALA A 69 15.52 8.28 25.57
C ALA A 69 14.38 7.90 26.54
N ASP A 70 13.17 8.45 26.37
CA ASP A 70 11.98 7.76 26.85
C ASP A 70 11.45 6.85 25.72
N PRO A 71 11.59 5.51 25.84
CA PRO A 71 11.11 4.57 24.81
C PRO A 71 9.59 4.59 24.67
N SER A 72 8.84 5.14 25.64
CA SER A 72 7.41 5.38 25.49
C SER A 72 7.09 6.57 24.57
N ARG A 73 8.09 7.42 24.28
CA ARG A 73 7.96 8.64 23.49
C ARG A 73 8.64 8.53 22.13
N ALA A 74 9.76 7.82 22.02
CA ALA A 74 10.47 7.66 20.76
C ALA A 74 11.16 6.30 20.62
N GLN A 75 10.92 5.65 19.49
CA GLN A 75 11.59 4.39 19.11
C GLN A 75 12.01 4.43 17.64
N GLY A 76 12.95 3.58 17.24
CA GLY A 76 13.35 3.49 15.85
C GLY A 76 14.54 2.58 15.58
N LEU A 77 15.09 2.73 14.38
CA LEU A 77 16.31 2.08 13.94
C LEU A 77 17.23 3.12 13.31
N THR A 78 18.47 3.17 13.78
CA THR A 78 19.55 3.90 13.11
C THR A 78 19.90 3.24 11.77
N ARG A 79 20.55 4.02 10.89
CA ARG A 79 20.97 3.58 9.55
C ARG A 79 21.64 2.22 9.61
N ARG A 80 21.13 1.29 8.80
CA ARG A 80 21.67 -0.06 8.69
C ARG A 80 21.43 -0.61 7.29
N ASP A 81 22.37 -1.45 6.87
CA ASP A 81 22.21 -2.29 5.70
C ASP A 81 21.24 -3.43 6.01
N VAL A 82 20.38 -3.73 5.05
CA VAL A 82 19.39 -4.80 5.11
C VAL A 82 19.36 -5.55 3.79
N ARG A 83 18.65 -6.68 3.75
CA ARG A 83 18.36 -7.34 2.47
C ARG A 83 17.44 -6.44 1.62
N PRO A 84 17.45 -6.59 0.29
CA PRO A 84 16.55 -5.85 -0.59
C PRO A 84 15.08 -5.91 -0.17
N PHE A 85 14.39 -4.79 -0.30
CA PHE A 85 12.96 -4.62 -0.03
C PHE A 85 12.43 -3.46 -0.89
N SER A 86 11.11 -3.39 -1.10
CA SER A 86 10.49 -2.30 -1.89
C SER A 86 9.33 -1.60 -1.18
N LEU A 87 8.89 -2.13 -0.04
CA LEU A 87 7.82 -1.56 0.77
C LEU A 87 8.15 -1.65 2.26
N VAL A 88 7.71 -0.64 3.00
CA VAL A 88 7.85 -0.57 4.47
C VAL A 88 6.52 -0.32 5.15
N GLY A 89 6.40 -0.76 6.39
CA GLY A 89 5.32 -0.38 7.30
C GLY A 89 5.75 -0.62 8.75
N VAL A 90 5.01 -0.07 9.71
CA VAL A 90 5.26 -0.30 11.14
C VAL A 90 4.06 -1.01 11.75
N VAL A 91 4.34 -2.05 12.53
CA VAL A 91 3.31 -2.86 13.22
C VAL A 91 3.54 -2.91 14.72
N TRP A 92 2.49 -3.20 15.49
CA TRP A 92 2.53 -3.35 16.95
C TRP A 92 1.60 -4.48 17.41
N ASP A 93 1.74 -4.90 18.68
CA ASP A 93 1.14 -6.14 19.17
C ASP A 93 -0.38 -6.07 19.33
N ASP A 94 -0.90 -4.97 19.87
CA ASP A 94 -2.34 -4.79 20.12
C ASP A 94 -3.03 -4.09 18.92
N PRO A 95 -3.87 -4.80 18.15
CA PRO A 95 -4.58 -4.21 17.01
C PRO A 95 -5.58 -3.11 17.39
N GLU A 96 -6.02 -3.04 18.65
CA GLU A 96 -6.94 -1.99 19.12
C GLU A 96 -6.18 -0.74 19.63
N ALA A 97 -4.87 -0.82 19.83
CA ALA A 97 -4.06 0.32 20.25
C ALA A 97 -3.85 1.28 19.07
N VAL A 98 -4.08 2.58 19.29
CA VAL A 98 -3.87 3.62 18.29
C VAL A 98 -2.48 4.23 18.43
N LEU A 99 -1.71 4.26 17.35
CA LEU A 99 -0.44 4.98 17.31
C LEU A 99 -0.71 6.47 17.10
N ARG A 100 -0.67 7.25 18.20
CA ARG A 100 -0.81 8.71 18.16
C ARG A 100 0.55 9.39 18.04
N GLY A 101 0.91 9.82 16.84
CA GLY A 101 2.11 10.60 16.59
C GLY A 101 2.64 10.45 15.18
N THR A 102 3.96 10.44 15.00
CA THR A 102 4.58 10.43 13.66
C THR A 102 5.43 9.19 13.47
N VAL A 103 5.33 8.59 12.29
CA VAL A 103 6.24 7.56 11.80
C VAL A 103 6.94 8.12 10.57
N GLN A 104 8.27 8.12 10.59
CA GLN A 104 9.07 8.62 9.48
C GLN A 104 10.15 7.61 9.12
N VAL A 105 10.35 7.43 7.83
CA VAL A 105 11.33 6.50 7.27
C VAL A 105 12.17 7.18 6.21
N ARG A 106 13.42 6.76 6.07
CA ARG A 106 14.21 6.99 4.87
C ARG A 106 14.91 5.71 4.47
N THR A 107 15.11 5.54 3.17
CA THR A 107 15.69 4.32 2.60
C THR A 107 16.85 4.65 1.69
N ARG A 108 17.72 3.67 1.48
CA ARG A 108 18.80 3.74 0.50
C ARG A 108 18.37 3.00 -0.76
N ALA A 109 18.39 3.67 -1.90
CA ALA A 109 18.09 3.06 -3.19
C ALA A 109 19.22 2.11 -3.63
N THR A 110 18.86 0.94 -4.14
CA THR A 110 19.83 -0.05 -4.66
C THR A 110 20.54 0.43 -5.93
N ALA A 111 19.89 1.27 -6.72
CA ALA A 111 20.37 1.70 -8.03
C ALA A 111 21.62 2.60 -7.95
N ASP A 112 21.68 3.50 -6.96
CA ASP A 112 22.73 4.53 -6.85
C ASP A 112 23.28 4.71 -5.44
N GLY A 113 22.77 3.97 -4.45
CA GLY A 113 23.19 4.08 -3.05
C GLY A 113 22.77 5.38 -2.37
N SER A 114 21.91 6.19 -3.00
CA SER A 114 21.43 7.46 -2.44
C SER A 114 20.39 7.23 -1.34
N TRP A 115 20.42 8.07 -0.31
CA TRP A 115 19.39 8.07 0.74
C TRP A 115 18.26 9.03 0.40
N SER A 116 17.02 8.58 0.54
CA SER A 116 15.86 9.46 0.44
C SER A 116 15.88 10.53 1.54
N PRO A 117 15.18 11.67 1.35
CA PRO A 117 14.74 12.47 2.48
C PRO A 117 13.85 11.64 3.42
N TRP A 118 13.59 12.16 4.63
CA TRP A 118 12.58 11.58 5.51
C TRP A 118 11.20 11.66 4.85
N GLN A 119 10.48 10.55 4.89
CA GLN A 119 9.13 10.41 4.37
C GLN A 119 8.21 10.00 5.52
N ASP A 120 7.04 10.62 5.60
CA ASP A 120 6.01 10.23 6.56
C ASP A 120 5.35 8.93 6.12
N VAL A 121 5.03 8.09 7.10
CA VAL A 121 4.23 6.89 6.93
C VAL A 121 2.91 7.14 7.65
N GLU A 122 1.80 6.99 6.92
CA GLU A 122 0.46 7.25 7.46
C GLU A 122 0.14 6.31 8.63
N THR A 123 -0.14 6.89 9.79
CA THR A 123 -0.34 6.16 11.05
C THR A 123 -1.78 5.75 11.27
N HIS A 124 -2.72 6.43 10.62
CA HIS A 124 -4.14 6.07 10.62
C HIS A 124 -4.34 4.94 9.62
N ASN A 125 -4.38 3.71 10.11
CA ASN A 125 -4.73 2.55 9.29
C ASN A 125 -5.66 1.57 10.02
N GLU A 126 -6.04 1.88 11.28
CA GLU A 126 -7.14 1.26 12.02
C GLU A 126 -8.50 1.36 11.30
N GLU A 127 -8.65 2.28 10.34
CA GLU A 127 -9.82 2.38 9.46
C GLU A 127 -9.98 1.20 8.51
N HIS A 128 -8.86 0.53 8.21
CA HIS A 128 -8.81 -0.61 7.34
C HIS A 128 -8.71 -1.87 8.20
N GLY A 129 -9.57 -2.85 7.92
CA GLY A 129 -9.64 -4.04 8.74
C GLY A 129 -11.00 -4.70 8.67
N ALA A 130 -11.08 -5.89 9.24
CA ALA A 130 -12.29 -6.67 9.25
C ALA A 130 -13.25 -6.20 10.34
N ASP A 131 -14.55 -6.31 10.07
CA ASP A 131 -15.57 -5.95 11.05
C ASP A 131 -15.39 -6.83 12.32
N PRO A 132 -15.46 -6.27 13.55
CA PRO A 132 -15.05 -6.99 14.78
C PRO A 132 -15.79 -8.30 15.04
N ALA A 133 -17.02 -8.43 14.53
CA ALA A 133 -17.84 -9.63 14.68
C ALA A 133 -17.58 -10.72 13.62
N THR A 134 -16.59 -10.55 12.75
CA THR A 134 -16.25 -11.51 11.70
C THR A 134 -15.12 -12.45 12.14
N ALA A 135 -14.96 -13.58 11.44
CA ALA A 135 -13.84 -14.49 11.67
C ALA A 135 -12.47 -13.82 11.43
N GLU A 136 -12.42 -12.82 10.55
CA GLU A 136 -11.19 -12.03 10.31
C GLU A 136 -10.92 -11.07 11.46
N GLY A 137 -11.96 -10.41 12.01
CA GLY A 137 -11.83 -9.50 13.16
C GLY A 137 -11.52 -10.16 14.51
N THR A 138 -11.66 -11.49 14.61
CA THR A 138 -11.35 -12.26 15.84
C THR A 138 -10.09 -13.12 15.71
N ALA A 139 -9.32 -12.92 14.63
CA ALA A 139 -8.10 -13.68 14.39
C ALA A 139 -7.01 -13.29 15.40
N ARG A 140 -6.41 -14.30 16.05
CA ARG A 140 -5.35 -14.12 17.07
C ARG A 140 -4.03 -13.53 16.53
N THR A 141 -3.89 -13.43 15.22
CA THR A 141 -2.69 -12.95 14.54
C THR A 141 -2.79 -11.48 14.11
N LEU A 142 -3.92 -10.81 14.38
CA LEU A 142 -4.09 -9.41 14.04
C LEU A 142 -3.07 -8.55 14.78
N ARG A 143 -2.54 -7.57 14.06
CA ARG A 143 -1.62 -6.56 14.59
C ARG A 143 -2.11 -5.19 14.19
N GLY A 144 -1.87 -4.21 15.04
CA GLY A 144 -2.02 -2.82 14.64
C GLY A 144 -0.90 -2.50 13.66
N SER A 145 -1.20 -1.67 12.66
CA SER A 145 -0.28 -1.41 11.57
C SER A 145 -0.52 -0.04 10.96
N THR A 146 0.55 0.62 10.50
CA THR A 146 0.46 1.82 9.65
C THR A 146 -0.01 1.46 8.25
N ALA A 147 -0.41 2.45 7.45
CA ALA A 147 -0.50 2.24 6.01
C ALA A 147 0.89 1.88 5.46
N PRO A 148 0.97 1.01 4.43
CA PRO A 148 2.25 0.66 3.84
C PRO A 148 2.78 1.79 2.94
N LEU A 149 4.10 1.99 2.91
CA LEU A 149 4.78 2.95 2.04
C LEU A 149 5.63 2.24 0.99
N TRP A 150 5.38 2.50 -0.29
CA TRP A 150 6.25 2.05 -1.37
C TRP A 150 7.49 2.94 -1.44
N VAL A 151 8.66 2.32 -1.34
CA VAL A 151 9.96 3.03 -1.33
C VAL A 151 10.83 2.72 -2.55
N GLY A 152 10.36 1.82 -3.44
CA GLY A 152 11.17 1.30 -4.53
C GLY A 152 12.31 0.42 -4.03
N ASP A 153 13.10 -0.12 -4.95
CA ASP A 153 14.15 -1.09 -4.61
C ASP A 153 15.19 -0.46 -3.68
N SER A 154 15.22 -0.97 -2.45
CA SER A 154 15.99 -0.41 -1.34
C SER A 154 16.74 -1.50 -0.58
N ASP A 155 17.93 -1.17 -0.05
CA ASP A 155 18.78 -2.10 0.72
C ASP A 155 19.36 -1.47 2.00
N GLY A 156 18.93 -0.25 2.32
CA GLY A 156 19.25 0.42 3.57
C GLY A 156 18.02 1.11 4.15
N VAL A 157 17.92 1.16 5.47
CA VAL A 157 16.76 1.77 6.14
C VAL A 157 17.14 2.51 7.42
N GLU A 158 16.39 3.56 7.72
CA GLU A 158 16.34 4.24 9.00
C GLU A 158 14.90 4.65 9.27
N VAL A 159 14.42 4.41 10.50
CA VAL A 159 13.05 4.71 10.90
C VAL A 159 13.03 5.37 12.26
N ARG A 160 12.10 6.31 12.44
CA ARG A 160 11.79 6.93 13.73
C ARG A 160 10.29 6.99 13.93
N VAL A 161 9.87 6.67 15.14
CA VAL A 161 8.49 6.71 15.60
C VAL A 161 8.45 7.61 16.82
N ARG A 162 7.52 8.56 16.86
CA ARG A 162 7.34 9.49 17.97
C ARG A 162 5.90 9.54 18.40
N ALA A 163 5.68 9.55 19.71
CA ALA A 163 4.39 9.93 20.26
C ALA A 163 4.16 11.42 20.06
N ALA A 164 2.90 11.83 19.84
CA ALA A 164 2.53 13.24 19.77
C ALA A 164 2.86 13.97 21.09
N ASP A 165 3.26 15.24 20.99
CA ASP A 165 3.39 16.13 22.15
C ASP A 165 2.00 16.58 22.65
N PRO A 166 1.84 16.85 23.96
CA PRO A 166 0.55 17.27 24.49
C PRO A 166 0.18 18.64 23.90
N GLY A 167 -0.95 18.70 23.18
CA GLY A 167 -1.44 19.92 22.52
C GLY A 167 -1.01 20.09 21.06
N GLU A 168 -0.18 19.20 20.52
CA GLU A 168 0.01 19.10 19.06
C GLU A 168 -1.23 18.42 18.46
N GLU A 169 -2.13 19.20 17.88
CA GLU A 169 -3.08 18.66 16.90
C GLU A 169 -2.24 18.14 15.73
N THR A 170 -2.13 16.81 15.59
CA THR A 170 -1.71 16.20 14.34
C THR A 170 -2.77 16.60 13.32
N GLY A 171 -2.49 17.67 12.56
CA GLY A 171 -3.44 18.22 11.61
C GLY A 171 -3.98 17.13 10.69
N HIS A 172 -5.24 17.31 10.28
CA HIS A 172 -6.05 16.56 9.29
C HIS A 172 -7.21 15.70 9.83
N GLY A 173 -7.64 15.93 11.08
CA GLY A 173 -8.98 15.55 11.54
C GLY A 173 -9.69 16.73 12.20
N THR A 174 -10.67 17.34 11.54
CA THR A 174 -11.58 18.28 12.22
C THR A 174 -12.46 17.48 13.18
N GLU A 175 -12.04 17.35 14.44
CA GLU A 175 -12.90 16.92 15.53
C GLU A 175 -13.86 18.05 15.91
N GLU A 176 -14.92 18.24 15.15
CA GLU A 176 -16.12 18.90 15.69
C GLU A 176 -16.98 17.84 16.39
N GLY A 177 -16.89 17.76 17.72
CA GLY A 177 -17.96 17.15 18.52
C GLY A 177 -17.61 16.31 19.75
N ALA A 178 -16.40 16.35 20.31
CA ALA A 178 -16.12 15.72 21.60
C ALA A 178 -16.28 16.74 22.74
N VAL A 179 -17.29 16.54 23.58
CA VAL A 179 -17.54 17.32 24.80
C VAL A 179 -16.30 17.22 25.71
N ALA A 180 -15.73 18.37 26.07
CA ALA A 180 -14.61 18.48 26.98
C ALA A 180 -14.95 17.84 28.34
N GLY A 181 -14.38 16.67 28.60
CA GLY A 181 -14.28 16.09 29.93
C GLY A 181 -12.99 16.58 30.58
N ASP A 182 -13.13 17.24 31.73
CA ASP A 182 -12.05 17.63 32.63
C ASP A 182 -11.19 16.41 33.03
N GLY A 183 -9.97 16.36 32.48
CA GLY A 183 -8.96 15.36 32.80
C GLY A 183 -7.67 15.74 32.09
N GLY A 184 -6.68 16.24 32.85
CA GLY A 184 -5.42 16.78 32.32
C GLY A 184 -4.80 15.91 31.22
N ALA A 185 -4.40 16.55 30.12
CA ALA A 185 -3.86 15.92 28.91
C ALA A 185 -2.58 15.13 29.21
N ARG A 186 -2.75 13.86 29.59
CA ARG A 186 -1.64 12.90 29.64
C ARG A 186 -1.31 12.49 28.22
N THR A 187 -0.04 12.61 27.86
CA THR A 187 0.50 12.12 26.60
C THR A 187 0.23 10.63 26.44
N ALA A 188 -0.36 10.22 25.31
CA ALA A 188 -0.54 8.80 25.00
C ALA A 188 0.83 8.18 24.67
N PRO A 189 1.24 7.08 25.33
CA PRO A 189 2.50 6.39 25.02
C PRO A 189 2.41 5.67 23.67
N LEU A 190 3.57 5.37 23.08
CA LEU A 190 3.65 4.50 21.90
C LEU A 190 3.12 3.09 22.21
N PRO A 191 2.45 2.42 21.23
CA PRO A 191 2.04 1.03 21.39
C PRO A 191 3.21 0.08 21.67
N ALA A 192 2.93 -1.01 22.38
CA ALA A 192 3.92 -2.02 22.70
C ALA A 192 4.29 -2.88 21.48
N GLY A 193 5.55 -3.34 21.44
CA GLY A 193 6.01 -4.29 20.44
C GLY A 193 6.14 -3.72 19.03
N LEU A 194 6.51 -2.44 18.90
CA LEU A 194 6.74 -1.80 17.61
C LEU A 194 7.81 -2.54 16.80
N ARG A 195 7.50 -2.84 15.53
CA ARG A 195 8.40 -3.46 14.57
C ARG A 195 8.29 -2.79 13.23
N LEU A 196 9.44 -2.60 12.57
CA LEU A 196 9.50 -2.23 11.16
C LEU A 196 9.39 -3.49 10.30
N GLU A 197 8.45 -3.48 9.37
CA GLU A 197 8.24 -4.52 8.38
C GLU A 197 8.88 -4.08 7.07
N LEU A 198 9.83 -4.87 6.59
CA LEU A 198 10.48 -4.71 5.29
C LEU A 198 9.95 -5.78 4.36
N VAL A 199 9.34 -5.36 3.25
CA VAL A 199 8.62 -6.26 2.34
C VAL A 199 9.31 -6.28 0.99
N ASP A 200 9.78 -7.47 0.62
CA ASP A 200 10.20 -7.80 -0.72
C ASP A 200 8.98 -8.33 -1.52
N PRO A 201 8.59 -7.69 -2.64
CA PRO A 201 7.47 -8.14 -3.48
C PRO A 201 7.71 -9.50 -4.13
N GLY A 202 8.97 -9.96 -4.20
CA GLY A 202 9.39 -11.10 -5.00
C GLY A 202 9.39 -10.79 -6.49
N ALA A 203 9.87 -11.77 -7.26
CA ALA A 203 9.98 -11.67 -8.70
C ALA A 203 8.62 -11.38 -9.35
N ASP A 204 8.65 -10.62 -10.45
CA ASP A 204 7.49 -10.51 -11.31
C ASP A 204 7.13 -11.90 -11.90
N PRO A 205 5.84 -12.16 -12.16
CA PRO A 205 5.44 -13.41 -12.77
C PRO A 205 6.16 -13.56 -14.12
N GLU A 206 6.83 -14.70 -14.32
CA GLU A 206 7.52 -14.97 -15.58
C GLU A 206 6.54 -14.86 -16.75
N THR A 207 6.85 -13.98 -17.70
CA THR A 207 6.22 -13.99 -19.02
C THR A 207 6.72 -15.25 -19.72
N GLY A 208 5.95 -16.32 -19.64
CA GLY A 208 6.43 -17.70 -19.83
C GLY A 208 7.42 -17.91 -20.98
N THR A 209 8.60 -18.44 -20.62
CA THR A 209 9.39 -19.41 -21.37
C THR A 209 10.34 -20.13 -20.40
N ASP A 210 10.23 -21.45 -20.37
CA ASP A 210 11.17 -22.48 -19.91
C ASP A 210 11.70 -22.46 -18.46
N ALA A 211 10.93 -23.07 -17.56
CA ALA A 211 11.45 -23.55 -16.28
C ALA A 211 12.35 -24.78 -16.49
N ALA A 212 13.65 -24.65 -16.21
CA ALA A 212 14.60 -25.76 -16.14
C ALA A 212 14.24 -26.72 -14.97
N PRO A 213 14.52 -28.04 -15.09
CA PRO A 213 14.09 -29.01 -14.09
C PRO A 213 14.86 -28.89 -12.78
N ALA A 214 14.12 -28.90 -11.66
CA ALA A 214 14.66 -28.83 -10.30
C ALA A 214 15.34 -30.15 -9.86
N ALA A 215 16.44 -30.02 -9.12
CA ALA A 215 17.20 -31.10 -8.48
C ALA A 215 16.47 -31.73 -7.25
N PRO A 216 16.89 -32.91 -6.75
CA PRO A 216 16.05 -33.75 -5.89
C PRO A 216 15.90 -33.26 -4.44
N GLY A 217 14.68 -32.84 -4.09
CA GLY A 217 14.16 -32.60 -2.73
C GLY A 217 12.69 -33.05 -2.60
N ALA A 218 12.34 -34.16 -3.26
CA ALA A 218 11.08 -34.35 -3.96
C ALA A 218 9.78 -34.48 -3.13
N ARG A 219 9.80 -34.76 -1.83
CA ARG A 219 8.55 -35.01 -1.09
C ARG A 219 7.91 -33.76 -0.49
N THR A 220 8.72 -32.89 0.12
CA THR A 220 8.25 -31.60 0.67
C THR A 220 7.98 -30.59 -0.44
N ALA A 221 8.82 -30.57 -1.48
CA ALA A 221 8.64 -29.75 -2.68
C ALA A 221 7.39 -30.14 -3.49
N ALA A 222 7.08 -31.44 -3.61
CA ALA A 222 5.87 -31.89 -4.29
C ALA A 222 4.60 -31.53 -3.50
N ALA A 223 4.63 -31.63 -2.17
CA ALA A 223 3.51 -31.24 -1.33
C ALA A 223 3.26 -29.73 -1.35
N SER A 224 4.31 -28.89 -1.33
CA SER A 224 4.17 -27.44 -1.50
C SER A 224 3.65 -27.11 -2.90
N ALA A 225 4.22 -27.69 -3.96
CA ALA A 225 3.75 -27.48 -5.33
C ALA A 225 2.29 -27.90 -5.54
N ALA A 226 1.83 -28.97 -4.89
CA ALA A 226 0.43 -29.40 -4.94
C ALA A 226 -0.51 -28.43 -4.22
N LEU A 227 -0.10 -27.88 -3.08
CA LEU A 227 -0.86 -26.84 -2.38
C LEU A 227 -0.93 -25.54 -3.19
N ASP A 228 0.17 -25.16 -3.83
CA ASP A 228 0.27 -24.00 -4.72
C ASP A 228 -0.73 -24.14 -5.87
N ALA A 229 -0.71 -25.29 -6.54
CA ALA A 229 -1.63 -25.59 -7.63
C ALA A 229 -3.10 -25.63 -7.18
N ALA A 230 -3.39 -26.06 -5.95
CA ALA A 230 -4.76 -26.10 -5.43
C ALA A 230 -5.30 -24.70 -5.06
N ALA A 231 -4.50 -23.87 -4.39
CA ALA A 231 -4.87 -22.51 -4.03
C ALA A 231 -5.05 -21.64 -5.27
N GLU A 232 -4.15 -21.77 -6.24
CA GLU A 232 -4.20 -21.11 -7.54
C GLU A 232 -5.44 -21.52 -8.34
N ARG A 233 -5.69 -22.83 -8.43
CA ARG A 233 -6.90 -23.36 -9.08
C ARG A 233 -8.17 -22.83 -8.43
N ALA A 234 -8.24 -22.80 -7.10
CA ALA A 234 -9.40 -22.28 -6.39
C ALA A 234 -9.63 -20.79 -6.67
N ALA A 235 -8.57 -19.97 -6.67
CA ALA A 235 -8.65 -18.55 -6.97
C ALA A 235 -9.02 -18.29 -8.44
N SER A 236 -8.54 -19.10 -9.37
CA SER A 236 -8.87 -18.95 -10.78
C SER A 236 -10.27 -19.48 -11.14
N ALA A 237 -10.69 -20.62 -10.56
CA ALA A 237 -11.96 -21.26 -10.86
C ALA A 237 -13.18 -20.39 -10.51
N VAL A 238 -13.07 -19.48 -9.53
CA VAL A 238 -14.16 -18.52 -9.22
C VAL A 238 -14.45 -17.56 -10.36
N ASN A 239 -13.49 -17.34 -11.25
CA ASN A 239 -13.57 -16.43 -12.40
C ASN A 239 -13.98 -17.14 -13.69
N ARG A 240 -14.31 -18.44 -13.65
CA ARG A 240 -14.64 -19.27 -14.82
C ARG A 240 -15.79 -18.75 -15.70
N ALA A 241 -16.65 -17.89 -15.14
CA ALA A 241 -17.74 -17.25 -15.89
C ALA A 241 -17.24 -16.15 -16.85
N TYR A 242 -16.01 -15.65 -16.65
CA TYR A 242 -15.46 -14.52 -17.40
C TYR A 242 -14.13 -14.82 -18.09
N ALA A 243 -13.36 -15.80 -17.61
CA ALA A 243 -12.08 -16.19 -18.19
C ALA A 243 -11.79 -17.68 -17.93
N PRO A 244 -11.00 -18.36 -18.77
CA PRO A 244 -10.58 -19.74 -18.52
C PRO A 244 -9.71 -19.85 -17.25
N GLU A 245 -9.64 -21.05 -16.68
CA GLU A 245 -8.75 -21.32 -15.54
C GLU A 245 -7.30 -21.02 -15.92
N GLY A 246 -6.56 -20.39 -15.02
CA GLY A 246 -5.19 -19.95 -15.23
C GLY A 246 -5.03 -18.71 -16.11
N ALA A 247 -6.10 -18.01 -16.49
CA ALA A 247 -6.00 -16.74 -17.22
C ALA A 247 -5.36 -15.65 -16.35
N THR A 248 -4.41 -14.90 -16.93
CA THR A 248 -3.76 -13.74 -16.31
C THR A 248 -4.60 -12.46 -16.43
N VAL A 249 -5.57 -12.46 -17.35
CA VAL A 249 -6.43 -11.31 -17.65
C VAL A 249 -7.83 -11.81 -17.92
N ILE A 250 -8.81 -11.05 -17.45
CA ILE A 250 -10.20 -11.14 -17.87
C ILE A 250 -10.45 -10.01 -18.87
N GLU A 251 -10.61 -10.36 -20.14
CA GLU A 251 -10.64 -9.39 -21.25
C GLU A 251 -11.86 -8.48 -21.19
N ALA A 252 -11.74 -7.21 -21.58
CA ALA A 252 -12.89 -6.30 -21.57
C ALA A 252 -14.05 -6.84 -22.43
N GLU A 253 -15.28 -6.65 -21.97
CA GLU A 253 -16.44 -6.81 -22.85
C GLU A 253 -16.49 -5.64 -23.83
N PRO A 254 -16.76 -5.89 -25.12
CA PRO A 254 -16.91 -4.83 -26.08
C PRO A 254 -18.04 -3.90 -25.66
N ASP A 255 -17.80 -2.59 -25.79
CA ASP A 255 -18.80 -1.58 -25.51
C ASP A 255 -19.97 -1.77 -26.49
N ARG A 256 -21.16 -2.06 -25.98
CA ARG A 256 -22.37 -2.32 -26.79
C ARG A 256 -22.93 -1.06 -27.46
N THR A 257 -22.19 0.05 -27.44
CA THR A 257 -22.56 1.36 -28.00
C THR A 257 -22.10 1.59 -29.45
N ALA A 258 -21.62 0.55 -30.16
CA ALA A 258 -21.37 0.63 -31.61
C ALA A 258 -22.64 1.02 -32.40
N PRO A 259 -22.53 1.68 -33.58
CA PRO A 259 -23.63 2.37 -34.23
C PRO A 259 -24.82 1.45 -34.52
N VAL A 260 -26.02 1.98 -34.35
CA VAL A 260 -27.31 1.31 -34.58
C VAL A 260 -27.47 0.96 -36.06
N GLY A 261 -26.86 -0.15 -36.47
CA GLY A 261 -27.07 -0.81 -37.75
C GLY A 261 -27.98 -2.03 -37.54
N VAL A 262 -29.29 -1.78 -37.62
CA VAL A 262 -30.34 -2.80 -37.85
C VAL A 262 -30.37 -3.97 -36.87
N ARG A 263 -30.94 -3.77 -35.66
CA ARG A 263 -31.78 -4.77 -34.97
C ARG A 263 -32.83 -4.09 -34.09
N ALA A 264 -33.81 -3.46 -34.73
CA ALA A 264 -35.08 -3.13 -34.11
C ALA A 264 -35.99 -4.37 -34.15
N ALA A 265 -35.90 -5.23 -33.14
CA ALA A 265 -36.97 -6.15 -32.76
C ALA A 265 -36.61 -6.82 -31.41
N ALA A 266 -37.49 -6.63 -30.41
CA ALA A 266 -37.47 -7.22 -29.07
C ALA A 266 -36.42 -6.67 -28.06
N ALA A 267 -36.50 -5.37 -27.74
CA ALA A 267 -35.84 -4.83 -26.55
C ALA A 267 -36.60 -5.27 -25.28
N LYS A 268 -36.29 -6.46 -24.74
CA LYS A 268 -36.40 -6.69 -23.30
C LYS A 268 -35.61 -5.56 -22.63
N LYS A 269 -36.16 -4.87 -21.61
CA LYS A 269 -35.43 -3.81 -20.85
C LYS A 269 -34.04 -4.33 -20.54
N GLN A 270 -33.03 -3.85 -21.26
CA GLN A 270 -31.66 -4.30 -21.05
C GLN A 270 -31.30 -3.93 -19.60
N PRO A 271 -30.81 -4.88 -18.80
CA PRO A 271 -30.43 -4.57 -17.44
C PRO A 271 -29.34 -3.48 -17.47
N PHE A 272 -29.43 -2.49 -16.59
CA PHE A 272 -28.47 -1.38 -16.48
C PHE A 272 -27.13 -1.89 -15.92
N ILE A 273 -26.38 -2.59 -16.76
CA ILE A 273 -25.08 -3.19 -16.47
C ILE A 273 -24.08 -2.60 -17.45
N GLY A 274 -23.08 -1.88 -16.92
CA GLY A 274 -22.01 -1.36 -17.77
C GLY A 274 -21.13 -2.49 -18.32
N PRO A 275 -20.44 -2.28 -19.46
CA PRO A 275 -19.57 -3.29 -20.03
C PRO A 275 -18.47 -3.64 -19.03
N ARG A 276 -18.17 -4.94 -18.90
CA ARG A 276 -17.10 -5.41 -18.03
C ARG A 276 -15.75 -4.82 -18.48
N PRO A 277 -15.00 -4.11 -17.62
CA PRO A 277 -13.67 -3.66 -18.00
C PRO A 277 -12.68 -4.83 -18.07
N ARG A 278 -11.53 -4.59 -18.69
CA ARG A 278 -10.38 -5.49 -18.60
C ARG A 278 -9.87 -5.51 -17.15
N ILE A 279 -9.66 -6.70 -16.59
CA ILE A 279 -9.20 -6.91 -15.21
C ILE A 279 -7.99 -7.83 -15.23
N VAL A 280 -6.86 -7.40 -14.68
CA VAL A 280 -5.71 -8.28 -14.42
C VAL A 280 -6.06 -9.17 -13.23
N THR A 281 -6.00 -10.49 -13.43
CA THR A 281 -6.34 -11.46 -12.37
C THR A 281 -5.24 -11.53 -11.33
N ARG A 282 -5.54 -12.18 -10.20
CA ARG A 282 -4.55 -12.49 -9.17
C ARG A 282 -3.30 -13.19 -9.72
N LYS A 283 -3.49 -14.17 -10.59
CA LYS A 283 -2.39 -14.80 -11.33
C LYS A 283 -1.61 -13.79 -12.17
N GLY A 284 -2.31 -12.90 -12.88
CA GLY A 284 -1.70 -11.93 -13.78
C GLY A 284 -0.80 -10.90 -13.12
N TRP A 285 -1.07 -10.53 -11.86
CA TRP A 285 -0.17 -9.66 -11.09
C TRP A 285 0.80 -10.41 -10.17
N GLY A 286 0.74 -11.74 -10.15
CA GLY A 286 1.65 -12.61 -9.40
C GLY A 286 1.27 -12.80 -7.93
N ALA A 287 -0.02 -12.86 -7.61
CA ALA A 287 -0.48 -13.14 -6.26
C ALA A 287 0.00 -14.52 -5.76
N ASP A 288 0.61 -14.57 -4.57
CA ASP A 288 0.91 -15.85 -3.92
C ASP A 288 -0.31 -16.34 -3.14
N GLU A 289 -1.11 -17.20 -3.78
CA GLU A 289 -2.36 -17.73 -3.22
C GLU A 289 -2.16 -18.59 -1.96
N ARG A 290 -0.94 -19.00 -1.61
CA ARG A 290 -0.66 -19.68 -0.34
C ARG A 290 -0.80 -18.76 0.86
N MET A 291 -0.64 -17.46 0.66
CA MET A 291 -0.65 -16.51 1.77
C MET A 291 -2.06 -16.32 2.32
N ARG A 292 -3.06 -16.26 1.44
CA ARG A 292 -4.45 -16.03 1.87
C ARG A 292 -5.04 -17.22 2.60
N GLU A 293 -6.10 -16.91 3.33
CA GLU A 293 -7.09 -17.86 3.76
C GLU A 293 -7.70 -18.64 2.58
N LYS A 294 -7.99 -19.93 2.80
CA LYS A 294 -8.51 -20.84 1.77
C LYS A 294 -9.97 -20.56 1.42
N THR A 295 -10.78 -20.17 2.40
CA THR A 295 -12.23 -20.03 2.28
C THR A 295 -12.66 -18.64 1.86
N PHE A 296 -13.59 -18.56 0.91
CA PHE A 296 -14.21 -17.30 0.50
C PHE A 296 -15.45 -17.02 1.35
N VAL A 297 -15.59 -15.79 1.82
CA VAL A 297 -16.78 -15.33 2.55
C VAL A 297 -17.57 -14.39 1.64
N TYR A 298 -18.85 -14.67 1.45
CA TYR A 298 -19.72 -13.86 0.59
C TYR A 298 -20.81 -13.15 1.41
N THR A 299 -21.13 -11.93 1.00
CA THR A 299 -22.28 -11.18 1.49
C THR A 299 -23.49 -11.44 0.58
N LYS A 300 -24.65 -10.84 0.89
CA LYS A 300 -25.87 -11.08 0.12
C LYS A 300 -25.86 -10.40 -1.24
N THR A 301 -25.27 -9.21 -1.33
CA THR A 301 -25.23 -8.37 -2.54
C THR A 301 -24.15 -7.30 -2.41
N ILE A 302 -23.88 -6.50 -3.45
CA ILE A 302 -23.15 -5.24 -3.35
C ILE A 302 -24.14 -4.09 -3.48
N LYS A 303 -24.21 -3.23 -2.47
CA LYS A 303 -25.00 -2.00 -2.48
C LYS A 303 -24.16 -0.77 -2.78
N ALA A 304 -22.94 -0.70 -2.27
CA ALA A 304 -22.09 0.48 -2.40
C ALA A 304 -20.65 0.11 -2.76
N ALA A 305 -19.94 1.06 -3.36
CA ALA A 305 -18.51 1.03 -3.57
C ALA A 305 -17.83 2.09 -2.71
N PHE A 306 -16.94 1.68 -1.82
CA PHE A 306 -16.06 2.59 -1.09
C PHE A 306 -14.75 2.73 -1.84
N VAL A 307 -14.42 3.96 -2.23
CA VAL A 307 -13.18 4.32 -2.92
C VAL A 307 -12.14 4.71 -1.89
N HIS A 308 -10.96 4.13 -2.05
CA HIS A 308 -9.79 4.29 -1.19
C HIS A 308 -8.61 4.81 -1.99
N HIS A 309 -7.63 5.37 -1.30
CA HIS A 309 -6.25 5.40 -1.79
C HIS A 309 -5.41 4.39 -1.01
N SER A 310 -4.24 3.98 -1.50
CA SER A 310 -3.37 3.07 -0.74
C SER A 310 -2.46 3.79 0.26
N ALA A 311 -2.33 5.11 0.15
CA ALA A 311 -1.38 5.94 0.90
C ALA A 311 0.10 5.55 0.70
N THR A 312 0.41 4.75 -0.32
CA THR A 312 1.75 4.19 -0.56
C THR A 312 2.73 5.14 -1.26
N GLY A 313 2.34 6.38 -1.56
CA GLY A 313 3.11 7.28 -2.42
C GLY A 313 2.92 7.02 -3.92
N ASN A 314 3.40 7.94 -4.76
CA ASN A 314 3.08 7.99 -6.20
C ASN A 314 4.26 7.69 -7.14
N ASN A 315 5.43 7.36 -6.58
CA ASN A 315 6.70 7.29 -7.32
C ASN A 315 6.94 5.96 -8.05
N TYR A 316 6.08 4.95 -7.87
CA TYR A 316 6.16 3.69 -8.65
C TYR A 316 5.88 3.95 -10.14
N THR A 317 6.47 3.18 -11.05
CA THR A 317 6.13 3.21 -12.48
C THR A 317 4.93 2.30 -12.78
N CYS A 318 4.23 2.47 -13.92
CA CYS A 318 3.11 1.56 -14.27
C CYS A 318 3.53 0.08 -14.25
N ALA A 319 4.76 -0.21 -14.71
CA ALA A 319 5.31 -1.57 -14.73
C ALA A 319 5.53 -2.14 -13.32
N GLN A 320 5.75 -1.28 -12.32
CA GLN A 320 5.88 -1.69 -10.91
C GLN A 320 4.53 -1.87 -10.20
N ALA A 321 3.39 -1.55 -10.82
CA ALA A 321 2.09 -1.68 -10.16
C ALA A 321 1.81 -3.12 -9.65
N PRO A 322 2.11 -4.20 -10.40
CA PRO A 322 2.04 -5.57 -9.87
C PRO A 322 2.91 -5.79 -8.62
N SER A 323 4.14 -5.26 -8.60
CA SER A 323 5.03 -5.34 -7.45
C SER A 323 4.45 -4.60 -6.23
N VAL A 324 3.90 -3.39 -6.43
CA VAL A 324 3.19 -2.64 -5.38
C VAL A 324 2.04 -3.47 -4.81
N LEU A 325 1.24 -4.11 -5.67
CA LEU A 325 0.15 -4.99 -5.26
C LEU A 325 0.64 -6.16 -4.41
N ARG A 326 1.67 -6.88 -4.88
CA ARG A 326 2.25 -8.02 -4.15
C ARG A 326 2.79 -7.60 -2.79
N SER A 327 3.45 -6.44 -2.71
CA SER A 327 3.93 -5.89 -1.44
C SER A 327 2.79 -5.55 -0.47
N ILE A 328 1.74 -4.85 -0.92
CA ILE A 328 0.58 -4.53 -0.07
C ILE A 328 -0.13 -5.81 0.36
N TYR A 329 -0.30 -6.77 -0.55
CA TYR A 329 -0.91 -8.07 -0.25
C TYR A 329 -0.15 -8.81 0.84
N ARG A 330 1.18 -8.91 0.68
CA ARG A 330 2.06 -9.53 1.66
C ARG A 330 2.02 -8.79 3.00
N TYR A 331 2.03 -7.45 2.99
CA TYR A 331 1.94 -6.65 4.20
C TYR A 331 0.62 -6.92 4.96
N HIS A 332 -0.53 -6.85 4.27
CA HIS A 332 -1.83 -7.16 4.90
C HIS A 332 -1.84 -8.54 5.54
N VAL A 333 -1.34 -9.56 4.85
CA VAL A 333 -1.44 -10.95 5.34
C VAL A 333 -0.36 -11.32 6.35
N LYS A 334 0.91 -11.03 6.04
CA LYS A 334 2.07 -11.47 6.84
C LYS A 334 2.40 -10.52 7.97
N SER A 335 2.11 -9.23 7.81
CA SER A 335 2.43 -8.21 8.81
C SER A 335 1.21 -7.82 9.63
N SER A 336 0.09 -7.45 8.99
CA SER A 336 -1.14 -7.05 9.70
C SER A 336 -2.01 -8.24 10.15
N GLY A 337 -1.75 -9.44 9.63
CA GLY A 337 -2.47 -10.67 10.01
C GLY A 337 -3.84 -10.85 9.38
N TRP A 338 -4.13 -10.14 8.28
CA TRP A 338 -5.41 -10.22 7.56
C TRP A 338 -5.52 -11.50 6.75
N ARG A 339 -6.75 -11.85 6.35
CA ARG A 339 -7.01 -13.11 5.65
C ARG A 339 -6.67 -13.06 4.16
N ASP A 340 -6.66 -11.88 3.56
CA ASP A 340 -6.29 -11.63 2.15
C ASP A 340 -6.07 -10.11 1.95
N PHE A 341 -5.79 -9.67 0.73
CA PHE A 341 -5.88 -8.27 0.31
C PHE A 341 -7.22 -7.66 0.77
N GLY A 342 -7.19 -6.56 1.54
CA GLY A 342 -8.40 -6.01 2.17
C GLY A 342 -9.43 -5.46 1.19
N TYR A 343 -8.97 -4.98 0.02
CA TYR A 343 -9.81 -4.38 -1.02
C TYR A 343 -10.30 -5.42 -2.02
N ASN A 344 -11.49 -5.24 -2.59
CA ASN A 344 -12.00 -6.13 -3.63
C ASN A 344 -11.28 -5.91 -4.98
N PHE A 345 -10.91 -4.66 -5.28
CA PHE A 345 -10.20 -4.30 -6.49
C PHE A 345 -9.15 -3.23 -6.20
N ALA A 346 -8.10 -3.21 -7.02
CA ALA A 346 -7.12 -2.13 -7.06
C ALA A 346 -7.10 -1.47 -8.45
N VAL A 347 -6.77 -0.19 -8.49
CA VAL A 347 -6.61 0.60 -9.72
C VAL A 347 -5.28 1.34 -9.65
N ASP A 348 -4.40 1.12 -10.62
CA ASP A 348 -3.15 1.90 -10.68
C ASP A 348 -3.35 3.28 -11.32
N LYS A 349 -2.32 4.12 -11.22
CA LYS A 349 -2.31 5.48 -11.77
C LYS A 349 -2.43 5.52 -13.30
N CYS A 350 -2.26 4.38 -13.97
CA CYS A 350 -2.29 4.20 -15.41
C CYS A 350 -3.66 3.66 -15.89
N GLY A 351 -4.59 3.41 -14.95
CA GLY A 351 -5.96 2.98 -15.23
C GLY A 351 -6.11 1.46 -15.38
N THR A 352 -5.09 0.67 -15.04
CA THR A 352 -5.23 -0.79 -15.00
C THR A 352 -6.03 -1.18 -13.77
N ILE A 353 -7.01 -2.08 -13.97
CA ILE A 353 -7.83 -2.64 -12.90
C ILE A 353 -7.29 -4.02 -12.57
N TYR A 354 -7.10 -4.28 -11.29
CA TYR A 354 -6.62 -5.54 -10.76
C TYR A 354 -7.66 -6.18 -9.84
N GLU A 355 -7.79 -7.49 -9.93
CA GLU A 355 -8.48 -8.29 -8.93
C GLU A 355 -7.73 -8.19 -7.59
N GLY A 356 -8.41 -7.71 -6.55
CA GLY A 356 -7.89 -7.66 -5.19
C GLY A 356 -8.22 -8.96 -4.45
N ARG A 357 -9.13 -8.91 -3.48
CA ARG A 357 -9.57 -10.06 -2.68
C ARG A 357 -10.11 -11.21 -3.54
N ALA A 358 -9.55 -12.40 -3.35
CA ALA A 358 -9.88 -13.60 -4.11
C ALA A 358 -11.36 -14.00 -3.97
N GLY A 359 -11.94 -14.53 -5.04
CA GLY A 359 -13.36 -14.93 -5.08
C GLY A 359 -14.32 -13.82 -5.50
N GLY A 360 -13.83 -12.58 -5.66
CA GLY A 360 -14.67 -11.37 -5.71
C GLY A 360 -15.05 -10.80 -7.07
N VAL A 361 -14.44 -11.20 -8.19
CA VAL A 361 -14.62 -10.46 -9.45
C VAL A 361 -16.09 -10.37 -9.85
N GLY A 362 -16.79 -11.50 -9.95
CA GLY A 362 -18.23 -11.55 -10.23
C GLY A 362 -19.13 -11.61 -9.00
N LYS A 363 -18.60 -11.93 -7.82
CA LYS A 363 -19.39 -12.24 -6.62
C LYS A 363 -19.22 -11.20 -5.51
N PRO A 364 -20.16 -11.09 -4.56
CA PRO A 364 -20.07 -10.15 -3.45
C PRO A 364 -19.16 -10.69 -2.33
N VAL A 365 -17.86 -10.83 -2.58
CA VAL A 365 -16.91 -11.31 -1.55
C VAL A 365 -16.73 -10.24 -0.47
N LEU A 366 -16.73 -10.65 0.79
CA LEU A 366 -16.55 -9.78 1.95
C LEU A 366 -15.09 -9.29 2.02
N GLY A 367 -14.92 -7.97 1.93
CA GLY A 367 -13.64 -7.29 2.11
C GLY A 367 -13.29 -6.99 3.57
N ALA A 368 -12.17 -6.28 3.75
CA ALA A 368 -11.67 -5.74 5.01
C ALA A 368 -11.09 -4.33 4.75
N HIS A 369 -11.84 -3.49 4.05
CA HIS A 369 -11.39 -2.20 3.54
C HIS A 369 -12.02 -1.00 4.27
N THR A 370 -13.23 -1.16 4.82
CA THR A 370 -13.96 -0.09 5.49
C THR A 370 -14.59 -0.64 6.75
N LEU A 371 -13.90 -0.47 7.87
CA LEU A 371 -14.35 -0.99 9.16
C LEU A 371 -15.79 -0.52 9.45
N GLY A 372 -16.67 -1.48 9.71
CA GLY A 372 -18.09 -1.24 9.96
C GLY A 372 -18.97 -1.25 8.71
N PHE A 373 -18.42 -1.19 7.50
CA PHE A 373 -19.21 -1.21 6.26
C PHE A 373 -18.70 -2.19 5.21
N ASN A 374 -17.85 -3.15 5.58
CA ASN A 374 -17.40 -4.21 4.69
C ASN A 374 -18.57 -5.08 4.17
N THR A 375 -19.61 -5.26 4.98
CA THR A 375 -20.79 -6.07 4.60
C THR A 375 -21.65 -5.38 3.53
N ASN A 376 -21.92 -6.10 2.43
CA ASN A 376 -22.68 -5.64 1.27
C ASN A 376 -22.10 -4.42 0.55
N SER A 377 -20.79 -4.24 0.60
CA SER A 377 -20.08 -3.23 -0.17
C SER A 377 -18.87 -3.85 -0.85
N MET A 378 -18.24 -3.07 -1.74
CA MET A 378 -16.93 -3.39 -2.27
C MET A 378 -15.95 -2.25 -2.03
N GLY A 379 -14.70 -2.59 -1.80
CA GLY A 379 -13.58 -1.65 -1.70
C GLY A 379 -12.84 -1.56 -3.02
N VAL A 380 -12.63 -0.34 -3.51
CA VAL A 380 -11.78 -0.06 -4.67
C VAL A 380 -10.65 0.85 -4.22
N VAL A 381 -9.43 0.32 -4.17
CA VAL A 381 -8.24 1.13 -3.82
C VAL A 381 -7.58 1.68 -5.07
N VAL A 382 -7.32 2.98 -5.09
CA VAL A 382 -6.47 3.61 -6.11
C VAL A 382 -5.05 3.68 -5.56
N LEU A 383 -4.11 3.04 -6.24
CA LEU A 383 -2.71 2.98 -5.79
C LEU A 383 -2.07 4.37 -5.86
N GLY A 384 -1.75 4.93 -4.70
CA GLY A 384 -1.14 6.23 -4.56
C GLY A 384 -1.60 6.98 -3.31
N THR A 385 -1.09 8.20 -3.18
CA THR A 385 -1.47 9.18 -2.15
C THR A 385 -2.07 10.40 -2.82
N PHE A 386 -3.36 10.65 -2.60
CA PHE A 386 -4.16 11.68 -3.28
C PHE A 386 -4.74 12.74 -2.33
N THR A 387 -4.10 12.96 -1.18
CA THR A 387 -4.46 14.07 -0.27
C THR A 387 -4.31 15.40 -1.00
N ASN A 388 -3.10 15.64 -1.55
CA ASN A 388 -2.77 16.86 -2.29
C ASN A 388 -2.46 16.62 -3.78
N SER A 389 -2.12 15.38 -4.15
CA SER A 389 -1.81 14.99 -5.53
C SER A 389 -3.07 14.76 -6.35
N THR A 390 -3.13 15.29 -7.57
CA THR A 390 -4.26 15.08 -8.46
C THR A 390 -4.27 13.64 -8.98
N PRO A 391 -5.37 12.88 -8.82
CA PRO A 391 -5.46 11.53 -9.38
C PRO A 391 -5.50 11.59 -10.92
N PRO A 392 -4.75 10.73 -11.63
CA PRO A 392 -4.82 10.69 -13.09
C PRO A 392 -6.22 10.38 -13.61
N ALA A 393 -6.58 10.98 -14.74
CA ALA A 393 -7.89 10.74 -15.37
C ALA A 393 -8.13 9.27 -15.72
N ALA A 394 -7.06 8.54 -16.06
CA ALA A 394 -7.12 7.11 -16.34
C ALA A 394 -7.60 6.30 -15.12
N ALA A 395 -7.09 6.60 -13.93
CA ALA A 395 -7.51 5.96 -12.69
C ALA A 395 -8.98 6.24 -12.36
N VAL A 396 -9.42 7.49 -12.47
CA VAL A 396 -10.84 7.87 -12.25
C VAL A 396 -11.77 7.19 -13.26
N THR A 397 -11.34 7.09 -14.52
CA THR A 397 -12.07 6.38 -15.58
C THR A 397 -12.18 4.90 -15.30
N ALA A 398 -11.09 4.27 -14.83
CA ALA A 398 -11.07 2.87 -14.44
C ALA A 398 -12.03 2.58 -13.27
N VAL A 399 -12.03 3.41 -12.21
CA VAL A 399 -13.01 3.33 -11.12
C VAL A 399 -14.44 3.45 -11.66
N SER A 400 -14.68 4.37 -12.60
CA SER A 400 -16.00 4.57 -13.20
C SER A 400 -16.48 3.33 -13.97
N ARG A 401 -15.63 2.74 -14.82
CA ARG A 401 -15.96 1.54 -15.60
C ARG A 401 -16.18 0.32 -14.70
N LEU A 402 -15.30 0.14 -13.72
CA LEU A 402 -15.40 -0.95 -12.75
C LEU A 402 -16.71 -0.88 -11.96
N THR A 403 -17.02 0.30 -11.39
CA THR A 403 -18.24 0.50 -10.62
C THR A 403 -19.49 0.36 -11.49
N ALA A 404 -19.45 0.80 -12.75
CA ALA A 404 -20.59 0.67 -13.66
C ALA A 404 -20.97 -0.80 -13.88
N TRP A 405 -19.97 -1.64 -14.16
CA TRP A 405 -20.17 -3.07 -14.34
C TRP A 405 -20.57 -3.74 -13.03
N LYS A 406 -19.75 -3.62 -11.98
CA LYS A 406 -19.91 -4.39 -10.75
C LYS A 406 -21.20 -4.03 -10.00
N LEU A 407 -21.54 -2.74 -9.88
CA LEU A 407 -22.83 -2.33 -9.28
C LEU A 407 -24.01 -2.74 -10.17
N GLY A 408 -23.80 -2.77 -11.49
CA GLY A 408 -24.79 -3.20 -12.48
C GLY A 408 -25.21 -4.66 -12.29
N LEU A 409 -24.25 -5.56 -12.00
CA LEU A 409 -24.53 -6.96 -11.66
C LEU A 409 -25.51 -7.12 -10.49
N HIS A 410 -25.64 -6.09 -9.64
CA HIS A 410 -26.52 -6.05 -8.48
C HIS A 410 -27.70 -5.08 -8.64
N GLY A 411 -27.92 -4.55 -9.86
CA GLY A 411 -29.02 -3.65 -10.18
C GLY A 411 -28.93 -2.25 -9.56
N ILE A 412 -27.75 -1.87 -9.05
CA ILE A 412 -27.58 -0.62 -8.30
C ILE A 412 -27.27 0.56 -9.24
N ASN A 413 -27.94 1.70 -9.02
CA ASN A 413 -27.64 2.96 -9.70
C ASN A 413 -26.43 3.69 -9.06
N PRO A 414 -25.33 3.93 -9.80
CA PRO A 414 -24.13 4.62 -9.32
C PRO A 414 -24.36 6.05 -8.82
N GLU A 415 -25.34 6.77 -9.36
CA GLU A 415 -25.70 8.12 -8.91
C GLU A 415 -26.62 8.15 -7.69
N GLY A 416 -27.18 6.99 -7.33
CA GLY A 416 -28.11 6.88 -6.23
C GLY A 416 -27.46 6.99 -4.85
N THR A 417 -28.29 6.73 -3.84
CA THR A 417 -27.86 6.57 -2.45
C THR A 417 -28.32 5.22 -1.92
N GLN A 418 -27.60 4.68 -0.94
CA GLN A 418 -27.88 3.40 -0.30
C GLN A 418 -27.79 3.52 1.21
N THR A 419 -28.66 2.80 1.92
CA THR A 419 -28.58 2.66 3.37
C THR A 419 -27.84 1.38 3.73
N LEU A 420 -26.76 1.52 4.50
CA LEU A 420 -26.00 0.41 5.09
C LEU A 420 -26.15 0.44 6.61
N VAL A 421 -25.88 -0.70 7.25
CA VAL A 421 -25.88 -0.84 8.70
C VAL A 421 -24.44 -0.96 9.16
N SER A 422 -24.01 -0.08 10.08
CA SER A 422 -22.66 -0.11 10.64
C SER A 422 -22.42 -1.37 11.48
N GLY A 423 -21.31 -2.06 11.24
CA GLY A 423 -20.75 -3.10 12.09
C GLY A 423 -20.05 -2.55 13.34
N GLY A 424 -19.90 -1.22 13.45
CA GLY A 424 -19.11 -0.53 14.45
C GLY A 424 -17.81 0.02 13.87
N GLY A 425 -17.36 1.16 14.41
CA GLY A 425 -16.14 1.86 14.00
C GLY A 425 -16.03 3.19 14.75
N ASN A 426 -15.01 4.00 14.45
CA ASN A 426 -14.77 5.25 15.17
C ASN A 426 -15.78 6.38 14.82
N ARG A 427 -16.46 6.28 13.68
CA ARG A 427 -17.42 7.29 13.21
C ARG A 427 -18.88 6.94 13.48
N TYR A 428 -19.24 5.67 13.33
CA TYR A 428 -20.61 5.20 13.50
C TYR A 428 -20.69 3.98 14.40
N LYS A 429 -21.52 4.07 15.44
CA LYS A 429 -21.79 2.98 16.37
C LYS A 429 -22.37 1.76 15.63
N LYS A 430 -22.11 0.57 16.17
CA LYS A 430 -22.69 -0.68 15.66
C LYS A 430 -24.22 -0.60 15.65
N GLY A 431 -24.84 -1.04 14.55
CA GLY A 431 -26.28 -1.02 14.34
C GLY A 431 -26.82 0.29 13.73
N SER A 432 -26.01 1.36 13.64
CA SER A 432 -26.43 2.61 13.01
C SER A 432 -26.78 2.39 11.53
N LYS A 433 -27.96 2.89 11.10
CA LYS A 433 -28.34 2.95 9.68
C LYS A 433 -27.83 4.24 9.07
N VAL A 434 -26.90 4.15 8.13
CA VAL A 434 -26.24 5.31 7.52
C VAL A 434 -26.51 5.33 6.03
N ARG A 435 -26.86 6.49 5.51
CA ARG A 435 -27.13 6.71 4.09
C ARG A 435 -25.88 7.25 3.40
N PHE A 436 -25.41 6.54 2.40
CA PHE A 436 -24.26 6.91 1.58
C PHE A 436 -24.68 7.17 0.14
N HIS A 437 -23.87 7.93 -0.60
CA HIS A 437 -23.86 7.78 -2.05
C HIS A 437 -23.46 6.35 -2.43
N THR A 438 -23.99 5.83 -3.54
CA THR A 438 -23.64 4.48 -4.02
C THR A 438 -22.14 4.32 -4.23
N ILE A 439 -21.46 5.34 -4.77
CA ILE A 439 -20.01 5.43 -4.79
C ILE A 439 -19.62 6.49 -3.77
N ALA A 440 -18.97 6.05 -2.70
CA ALA A 440 -18.60 6.85 -1.53
C ALA A 440 -17.08 6.80 -1.30
N GLY A 441 -16.53 7.77 -0.58
CA GLY A 441 -15.15 7.72 -0.12
C GLY A 441 -15.06 6.97 1.20
N HIS A 442 -13.87 6.46 1.54
CA HIS A 442 -13.67 5.83 2.84
C HIS A 442 -14.07 6.75 4.02
N ARG A 443 -13.65 8.03 3.95
CA ARG A 443 -14.00 9.08 4.92
C ARG A 443 -15.49 9.27 5.18
N ASP A 444 -16.35 8.82 4.27
CA ASP A 444 -17.80 8.91 4.48
C ASP A 444 -18.23 7.90 5.56
N GLY A 445 -17.66 6.69 5.56
CA GLY A 445 -17.99 5.58 6.45
C GLY A 445 -17.13 5.48 7.71
N PHE A 446 -15.93 6.05 7.71
CA PHE A 446 -14.99 6.00 8.81
C PHE A 446 -14.31 7.38 8.99
N ALA A 447 -13.86 7.73 10.20
CA ALA A 447 -13.11 8.97 10.39
C ALA A 447 -11.66 8.73 9.99
N THR A 448 -11.35 9.03 8.74
CA THR A 448 -10.06 8.86 8.06
C THR A 448 -9.95 9.92 6.97
N ASP A 449 -8.73 10.21 6.54
CA ASP A 449 -8.46 11.08 5.40
C ASP A 449 -8.55 10.35 4.05
N CYS A 450 -8.61 9.01 4.04
CA CYS A 450 -8.78 8.22 2.83
C CYS A 450 -10.12 8.56 2.11
N PRO A 451 -10.19 8.72 0.78
CA PRO A 451 -9.18 8.47 -0.26
C PRO A 451 -8.26 9.66 -0.59
N GLY A 452 -8.12 10.63 0.31
CA GLY A 452 -7.45 11.90 0.09
C GLY A 452 -8.34 12.92 -0.61
N GLY A 453 -8.14 14.20 -0.28
CA GLY A 453 -9.01 15.30 -0.72
C GLY A 453 -9.18 15.40 -2.24
N ARG A 454 -8.10 15.21 -3.02
CA ARG A 454 -8.17 15.34 -4.49
C ARG A 454 -8.94 14.20 -5.15
N LEU A 455 -8.79 12.96 -4.67
CA LEU A 455 -9.54 11.81 -5.19
C LEU A 455 -10.99 11.83 -4.72
N TYR A 456 -11.24 12.21 -3.47
CA TYR A 456 -12.59 12.40 -2.94
C TYR A 456 -13.39 13.42 -3.78
N GLY A 457 -12.75 14.54 -4.17
CA GLY A 457 -13.36 15.54 -5.05
C GLY A 457 -13.76 15.02 -6.45
N LYS A 458 -13.24 13.86 -6.88
CA LYS A 458 -13.60 13.23 -8.17
C LYS A 458 -14.74 12.21 -8.09
N LEU A 459 -15.25 11.89 -6.90
CA LEU A 459 -16.30 10.88 -6.74
C LEU A 459 -17.61 11.27 -7.43
N GLY A 460 -17.94 12.56 -7.50
CA GLY A 460 -19.08 13.05 -8.29
C GLY A 460 -18.95 12.71 -9.78
N THR A 461 -17.76 12.94 -10.37
CA THR A 461 -17.45 12.57 -11.76
C THR A 461 -17.51 11.06 -11.96
N ALA A 462 -17.02 10.28 -11.00
CA ALA A 462 -17.06 8.82 -11.07
C ALA A 462 -18.51 8.30 -11.06
N ARG A 463 -19.38 8.84 -10.21
CA ARG A 463 -20.82 8.53 -10.17
C ARG A 463 -21.49 8.80 -11.52
N ALA A 464 -21.30 9.99 -12.07
CA ALA A 464 -21.92 10.38 -13.33
C ALA A 464 -21.44 9.52 -14.51
N SER A 465 -20.12 9.30 -14.60
CA SER A 465 -19.52 8.47 -15.67
C SER A 465 -19.95 7.01 -15.55
N SER A 466 -20.01 6.49 -14.32
CA SER A 466 -20.45 5.12 -14.03
C SER A 466 -21.91 4.90 -14.44
N ALA A 467 -22.81 5.83 -14.13
CA ALA A 467 -24.20 5.77 -14.57
C ALA A 467 -24.34 5.85 -16.10
N LYS A 468 -23.53 6.67 -16.77
CA LYS A 468 -23.46 6.71 -18.24
C LYS A 468 -23.01 5.35 -18.81
N TYR A 469 -21.96 4.75 -18.26
CA TYR A 469 -21.52 3.42 -18.70
C TYR A 469 -22.58 2.33 -18.48
N GLN A 470 -23.45 2.46 -17.48
CA GLN A 470 -24.60 1.57 -17.30
C GLN A 470 -25.74 1.79 -18.31
N GLY A 471 -25.66 2.80 -19.18
CA GLY A 471 -26.74 3.16 -20.11
C GLY A 471 -27.91 3.87 -19.44
N ARG A 472 -27.70 4.50 -18.27
CA ARG A 472 -28.73 5.29 -17.56
C ARG A 472 -28.80 6.74 -18.03
N ARG A 473 -27.84 7.17 -18.85
CA ARG A 473 -27.71 8.50 -19.45
C ARG A 473 -27.30 8.41 -20.90
#